data_AF-A0A2I0NQT8-F1
#
_entry.id   AF-A0A2I0NQT8-F1
#
_cell.length_a   1.000
_cell.length_b   1.000
_cell.length_c   1.000
_cell.angle_alpha   90.00
_cell.angle_beta   90.00
_cell.angle_gamma   90.00
#
_symmetry.space_group_name_H-M   'P 1'
#
loop_
_entity.id
_entity.type
_entity.pdbx_description
1 polymer ?
#
loop_
_entity_poly.entity_id
_entity_poly.type
_entity_poly.pdbx_seq_one_letter_code
_entity_poly.pdbx_strand_id
1 'polypeptide(L)'
;MATSTARPFLKWAGGKAQLLDAFTQRVPRELAEGTLPVFVEPFMGGGAVYFHFNSIFGFRECHLFDINAELVLAYSVVKNNVSSLIGYLREVEDEFLSKDEPRRRDYYYAMRDAFNREREEIYFGRYGEEWIERAGQFIFLNRTCFNGLYRVNSRGAFNVPFGRYKNPRILHEEVLRADSIALRNTTIHLGDFTQSEPCISQDSFVYFDPPYRPLNRTSSFTQYSKNRFSDEEQRRLAAFYARCDAQGARLMLSNSDPKNVDPEDRFFDDLYAGYRVDRVPARRAINCDGTKRGEIHELIVTNYRPA
;
A
#
# COMPACT_ATOMS: atom_id res chain seq x y z
N MET A 1 -18.12 15.67 -18.51
CA MET A 1 -17.31 15.71 -17.28
C MET A 1 -16.20 14.70 -17.46
N ALA A 2 -14.93 15.05 -17.27
CA ALA A 2 -13.86 14.07 -17.33
C ALA A 2 -14.13 13.03 -16.22
N THR A 3 -14.31 11.77 -16.58
CA THR A 3 -14.40 10.67 -15.61
C THR A 3 -13.06 10.59 -14.90
N SER A 4 -13.02 11.03 -13.65
CA SER A 4 -11.87 10.84 -12.75
C SER A 4 -11.45 9.37 -12.73
N THR A 5 -10.15 9.12 -12.88
CA THR A 5 -9.57 7.78 -12.86
C THR A 5 -9.32 7.34 -11.41
N ALA A 6 -9.73 6.11 -11.08
CA ALA A 6 -9.45 5.48 -9.79
C ALA A 6 -7.94 5.40 -9.54
N ARG A 7 -7.51 5.73 -8.33
CA ARG A 7 -6.09 5.80 -7.94
C ARG A 7 -5.96 5.89 -6.42
N PRO A 8 -4.77 5.65 -5.85
CA PRO A 8 -4.56 5.76 -4.40
C PRO A 8 -5.10 7.08 -3.79
N PHE A 9 -6.07 6.95 -2.88
CA PHE A 9 -6.64 8.08 -2.12
C PHE A 9 -5.85 8.41 -0.85
N LEU A 10 -4.89 7.57 -0.45
CA LEU A 10 -3.94 7.85 0.63
C LEU A 10 -2.55 8.11 0.05
N LYS A 11 -1.78 8.97 0.73
CA LYS A 11 -0.33 8.99 0.59
C LYS A 11 0.21 7.79 1.35
N TRP A 12 0.90 6.89 0.67
CA TRP A 12 1.47 5.70 1.28
C TRP A 12 2.96 5.57 0.96
N ALA A 13 3.75 5.14 1.94
CA ALA A 13 5.15 4.87 1.72
C ALA A 13 5.31 3.71 0.71
N GLY A 14 6.34 3.77 -0.12
CA GLY A 14 6.59 2.75 -1.15
C GLY A 14 5.77 2.90 -2.43
N GLY A 15 5.16 4.07 -2.67
CA GLY A 15 4.35 4.33 -3.87
C GLY A 15 5.05 3.92 -5.17
N LYS A 16 4.52 2.88 -5.82
CA LYS A 16 5.09 2.21 -6.99
C LYS A 16 4.92 2.93 -8.32
N ALA A 17 4.48 4.19 -8.31
CA ALA A 17 4.13 4.93 -9.52
C ALA A 17 5.24 4.91 -10.60
N GLN A 18 6.51 4.91 -10.19
CA GLN A 18 7.65 4.87 -11.12
C GLN A 18 7.93 3.48 -11.72
N LEU A 19 7.43 2.41 -11.10
CA LEU A 19 7.64 1.02 -11.54
C LEU A 19 6.44 0.46 -12.30
N LEU A 20 5.31 1.18 -12.35
CA LEU A 20 4.08 0.69 -12.98
C LEU A 20 4.30 0.28 -14.45
N ASP A 21 5.04 1.07 -15.22
CA ASP A 21 5.37 0.73 -16.61
C ASP A 21 6.24 -0.53 -16.69
N ALA A 22 7.23 -0.65 -15.80
CA ALA A 22 8.11 -1.81 -15.73
C ALA A 22 7.36 -3.09 -15.34
N PHE A 23 6.34 -2.96 -14.48
CA PHE A 23 5.44 -4.05 -14.12
C PHE A 23 4.52 -4.44 -15.28
N THR A 24 3.91 -3.47 -15.96
CA THR A 24 3.04 -3.72 -17.12
C THR A 24 3.79 -4.42 -18.25
N GLN A 25 5.05 -4.08 -18.51
CA GLN A 25 5.89 -4.77 -19.49
C GLN A 25 6.28 -6.21 -19.10
N ARG A 26 6.03 -6.61 -17.85
CA ARG A 26 6.40 -7.91 -17.28
C ARG A 26 5.21 -8.74 -16.82
N VAL A 27 4.00 -8.41 -17.27
CA VAL A 27 2.83 -9.24 -17.02
C VAL A 27 2.93 -10.57 -17.77
N PRO A 28 2.32 -11.64 -17.26
CA PRO A 28 2.27 -12.90 -17.98
C PRO A 28 1.35 -12.76 -19.21
N ARG A 29 1.60 -13.57 -20.24
CA ARG A 29 0.78 -13.59 -21.46
C ARG A 29 -0.69 -13.85 -21.16
N GLU A 30 -0.96 -14.74 -20.21
CA GLU A 30 -2.29 -15.10 -19.77
C GLU A 30 -3.06 -13.91 -19.16
N LEU A 31 -2.38 -12.98 -18.50
CA LEU A 31 -3.02 -11.74 -18.03
C LEU A 31 -3.39 -10.82 -19.21
N ALA A 32 -2.48 -10.68 -20.16
CA ALA A 32 -2.71 -9.87 -21.36
C ALA A 32 -3.82 -10.45 -22.25
N GLU A 33 -3.98 -11.77 -22.28
CA GLU A 33 -5.04 -12.49 -22.99
C GLU A 33 -6.37 -12.55 -22.21
N GLY A 34 -6.38 -12.12 -20.94
CA GLY A 34 -7.56 -12.12 -20.08
C GLY A 34 -7.96 -13.49 -19.52
N THR A 35 -7.02 -14.44 -19.46
CA THR A 35 -7.23 -15.79 -18.93
C THR A 35 -6.84 -15.94 -17.46
N LEU A 36 -6.38 -14.86 -16.82
CA LEU A 36 -6.20 -14.75 -15.35
C LEU A 36 -7.26 -13.83 -14.75
N PRO A 37 -8.49 -14.32 -14.50
CA PRO A 37 -9.61 -13.49 -14.06
C PRO A 37 -9.53 -13.07 -12.58
N VAL A 38 -8.64 -13.65 -11.78
CA VAL A 38 -8.52 -13.37 -10.35
C VAL A 38 -7.25 -12.57 -10.07
N PHE A 39 -7.38 -11.41 -9.42
CA PHE A 39 -6.23 -10.63 -8.93
C PHE A 39 -6.09 -10.77 -7.42
N VAL A 40 -4.88 -11.02 -6.92
CA VAL A 40 -4.60 -11.07 -5.49
C VAL A 40 -3.40 -10.18 -5.17
N GLU A 41 -3.55 -9.26 -4.22
CA GLU A 41 -2.45 -8.43 -3.71
C GLU A 41 -2.33 -8.61 -2.18
N PRO A 42 -1.42 -9.48 -1.72
CA PRO A 42 -1.29 -9.80 -0.28
C PRO A 42 -0.72 -8.66 0.57
N PHE A 43 -0.21 -7.60 -0.06
CA PHE A 43 0.37 -6.40 0.57
C PHE A 43 -0.18 -5.15 -0.12
N MET A 44 -1.46 -4.87 0.05
CA MET A 44 -2.16 -3.80 -0.67
C MET A 44 -1.48 -2.43 -0.50
N GLY A 45 -1.11 -2.05 0.73
CA GLY A 45 -0.60 -0.71 1.01
C GLY A 45 -1.48 0.40 0.43
N GLY A 46 -0.89 1.30 -0.35
CA GLY A 46 -1.65 2.37 -1.03
C GLY A 46 -2.47 1.92 -2.24
N GLY A 47 -2.45 0.64 -2.62
CA GLY A 47 -3.22 0.09 -3.75
C GLY A 47 -2.77 0.59 -5.13
N ALA A 48 -1.53 1.09 -5.26
CA ALA A 48 -1.05 1.68 -6.50
C ALA A 48 -1.02 0.68 -7.66
N VAL A 49 -0.63 -0.56 -7.40
CA VAL A 49 -0.58 -1.63 -8.41
C VAL A 49 -1.97 -2.15 -8.69
N TYR A 50 -2.78 -2.42 -7.67
CA TYR A 50 -4.21 -2.71 -7.83
C TYR A 50 -4.91 -1.72 -8.77
N PHE A 51 -4.91 -0.42 -8.48
CA PHE A 51 -5.64 0.56 -9.30
C PHE A 51 -5.09 0.64 -10.73
N HIS A 52 -3.76 0.55 -10.90
CA HIS A 52 -3.13 0.56 -12.22
C HIS A 52 -3.53 -0.66 -13.04
N PHE A 53 -3.39 -1.87 -12.50
CA PHE A 53 -3.73 -3.10 -13.20
C PHE A 53 -5.23 -3.23 -13.44
N ASN A 54 -6.08 -2.85 -12.49
CA ASN A 54 -7.53 -2.91 -12.68
C ASN A 54 -8.05 -1.87 -13.70
N SER A 55 -7.24 -0.86 -14.06
CA SER A 55 -7.53 0.09 -15.14
C SER A 55 -7.17 -0.44 -16.53
N ILE A 56 -6.28 -1.43 -16.61
CA ILE A 56 -5.76 -2.01 -17.87
C ILE A 56 -6.41 -3.37 -18.14
N PHE A 57 -6.58 -4.19 -17.10
CA PHE A 57 -7.03 -5.57 -17.17
C PHE A 57 -8.41 -5.73 -16.52
N GLY A 58 -9.26 -6.55 -17.16
CA GLY A 58 -10.58 -6.87 -16.65
C GLY A 58 -10.56 -8.08 -15.72
N PHE A 59 -10.39 -7.85 -14.42
CA PHE A 59 -10.51 -8.91 -13.42
C PHE A 59 -11.97 -9.18 -13.06
N ARG A 60 -12.35 -10.46 -12.97
CA ARG A 60 -13.67 -10.88 -12.48
C ARG A 60 -13.80 -10.59 -10.99
N GLU A 61 -12.77 -10.90 -10.21
CA GLU A 61 -12.72 -10.69 -8.77
C GLU A 61 -11.31 -10.35 -8.31
N CYS A 62 -11.22 -9.53 -7.27
CA CYS A 62 -9.95 -9.08 -6.70
C CYS A 62 -9.93 -9.32 -5.19
N HIS A 63 -8.77 -9.68 -4.65
CA HIS A 63 -8.57 -9.90 -3.22
C HIS A 63 -7.37 -9.09 -2.72
N LEU A 64 -7.63 -8.14 -1.84
CA LEU A 64 -6.61 -7.27 -1.26
C LEU A 64 -6.42 -7.62 0.21
N PHE A 65 -5.18 -7.82 0.64
CA PHE A 65 -4.85 -8.07 2.05
C PHE A 65 -3.89 -7.00 2.56
N ASP A 66 -4.05 -6.64 3.83
CA ASP A 66 -3.05 -5.90 4.57
C ASP A 66 -3.18 -6.19 6.07
N ILE A 67 -2.05 -6.13 6.79
CA ILE A 67 -2.02 -6.27 8.24
C ILE A 67 -2.50 -4.99 8.95
N ASN A 68 -2.54 -3.87 8.24
CA ASN A 68 -2.94 -2.59 8.79
C ASN A 68 -4.46 -2.44 8.81
N ALA A 69 -5.04 -2.62 10.01
CA ALA A 69 -6.48 -2.54 10.22
C ALA A 69 -7.10 -1.18 9.85
N GLU A 70 -6.39 -0.06 10.04
CA GLU A 70 -6.88 1.27 9.67
C GLU A 70 -6.97 1.43 8.14
N LEU A 71 -6.03 0.81 7.42
CA LEU A 71 -5.99 0.82 5.97
C LEU A 71 -7.14 -0.01 5.40
N VAL A 72 -7.30 -1.25 5.88
CA VAL A 72 -8.40 -2.14 5.48
C VAL A 72 -9.75 -1.49 5.77
N LEU A 73 -9.89 -0.87 6.93
CA LEU A 73 -11.08 -0.11 7.31
C LEU A 73 -11.37 1.02 6.32
N ALA A 74 -10.37 1.86 6.00
CA ALA A 74 -10.58 2.98 5.10
C ALA A 74 -10.98 2.54 3.69
N TYR A 75 -10.33 1.52 3.14
CA TYR A 75 -10.71 0.97 1.83
C TYR A 75 -12.12 0.36 1.86
N SER A 76 -12.49 -0.31 2.96
CA SER A 76 -13.83 -0.87 3.13
C SER A 76 -14.90 0.22 3.18
N VAL A 77 -14.62 1.36 3.82
CA VAL A 77 -15.55 2.51 3.84
C VAL A 77 -15.66 3.15 2.46
N VAL A 78 -14.55 3.32 1.74
CA VAL A 78 -14.59 3.83 0.35
C VAL A 78 -15.41 2.90 -0.54
N LYS A 79 -15.29 1.57 -0.38
CA LYS A 79 -16.12 0.62 -1.13
C LYS A 79 -17.61 0.75 -0.79
N ASN A 80 -17.96 0.80 0.50
CA ASN A 80 -19.35 0.58 0.95
C ASN A 80 -20.14 1.85 1.26
N ASN A 81 -19.50 2.93 1.74
CA ASN A 81 -20.17 4.16 2.21
C ASN A 81 -19.46 5.44 1.75
N VAL A 82 -19.00 5.48 0.49
CA VAL A 82 -18.26 6.61 -0.09
C VAL A 82 -18.98 7.96 0.06
N SER A 83 -20.30 8.00 -0.09
CA SER A 83 -21.08 9.25 -0.02
C SER A 83 -21.05 9.86 1.40
N SER A 84 -21.21 9.03 2.43
CA SER A 84 -21.14 9.48 3.82
C SER A 84 -19.73 9.92 4.19
N LEU A 85 -18.71 9.19 3.73
CA LEU A 85 -17.31 9.57 3.91
C LEU A 85 -17.00 10.93 3.24
N ILE A 86 -17.50 11.17 2.03
CA ILE A 86 -17.37 12.45 1.34
C ILE A 86 -18.02 13.58 2.15
N GLY A 87 -19.21 13.35 2.73
CA GLY A 87 -19.88 14.30 3.61
C GLY A 87 -19.00 14.70 4.79
N TYR A 88 -18.53 13.70 5.55
CA TYR A 88 -17.63 13.90 6.69
C TYR A 88 -16.35 14.65 6.30
N LEU A 89 -15.68 14.22 5.23
CA LEU A 89 -14.43 14.84 4.78
C LEU A 89 -14.62 16.28 4.32
N ARG A 90 -15.78 16.61 3.74
CA ARG A 90 -16.09 17.99 3.35
C ARG A 90 -16.23 18.89 4.57
N GLU A 91 -16.97 18.46 5.57
CA GLU A 91 -17.13 19.19 6.84
C GLU A 91 -15.78 19.43 7.52
N VAL A 92 -14.96 18.38 7.63
CA VAL A 92 -13.60 18.47 8.20
C VAL A 92 -12.68 19.37 7.37
N GLU A 93 -12.73 19.28 6.04
CA GLU A 93 -11.93 20.14 5.15
C GLU A 93 -12.32 21.61 5.28
N ASP A 94 -13.62 21.93 5.22
CA ASP A 94 -14.14 23.30 5.33
C ASP A 94 -13.79 23.91 6.69
N GLU A 95 -14.01 23.15 7.77
CA GLU A 95 -13.70 23.61 9.12
C GLU A 95 -12.20 23.87 9.29
N PHE A 96 -11.35 22.94 8.83
CA PHE A 96 -9.90 23.07 8.91
C PHE A 96 -9.40 24.25 8.06
N LEU A 97 -9.89 24.40 6.82
CA LEU A 97 -9.43 25.45 5.91
C LEU A 97 -9.90 26.85 6.32
N SER A 98 -11.01 26.99 7.06
CA SER A 98 -11.46 28.27 7.63
C SER A 98 -10.53 28.86 8.69
N LYS A 99 -9.63 28.04 9.27
CA LYS A 99 -8.75 28.41 10.37
C LYS A 99 -7.40 28.95 9.87
N ASP A 100 -6.77 29.80 10.68
CA ASP A 100 -5.37 30.22 10.50
C ASP A 100 -4.39 29.10 10.91
N GLU A 101 -3.09 29.27 10.64
CA GLU A 101 -2.10 28.21 10.90
C GLU A 101 -2.06 27.73 12.37
N PRO A 102 -2.04 28.62 13.39
CA PRO A 102 -2.08 28.18 14.79
C PRO A 102 -3.32 27.33 15.11
N ARG A 103 -4.51 27.75 14.67
CA ARG A 103 -5.75 27.01 14.93
C ARG A 103 -5.85 25.72 14.11
N ARG A 104 -5.29 25.68 12.88
CA ARG A 104 -5.15 24.44 12.09
C ARG A 104 -4.25 23.43 12.79
N ARG A 105 -3.13 23.89 13.37
CA ARG A 105 -2.23 23.03 14.14
C ARG A 105 -2.95 22.44 15.34
N ASP A 106 -3.69 23.25 16.09
CA ASP A 106 -4.41 22.78 17.27
C ASP A 106 -5.55 21.82 16.87
N TYR A 107 -6.27 22.09 15.78
CA TYR A 107 -7.27 21.18 15.20
C TYR A 107 -6.66 19.82 14.80
N TYR A 108 -5.51 19.83 14.13
CA TYR A 108 -4.80 18.60 13.77
C TYR A 108 -4.48 17.74 14.99
N TYR A 109 -3.97 18.36 16.07
CA TYR A 109 -3.63 17.61 17.28
C TYR A 109 -4.87 17.12 18.03
N ALA A 110 -5.95 17.90 18.07
CA ALA A 110 -7.23 17.45 18.62
C ALA A 110 -7.76 16.21 17.85
N MET A 111 -7.75 16.25 16.53
CA MET A 111 -8.15 15.12 15.68
C MET A 111 -7.26 13.89 15.89
N ARG A 112 -5.94 14.09 16.01
CA ARG A 112 -4.99 13.01 16.27
C ARG A 112 -5.20 12.36 17.64
N ASP A 113 -5.50 13.17 18.65
CA ASP A 113 -5.70 12.68 20.00
C ASP A 113 -7.05 11.94 20.11
N ALA A 114 -8.09 12.42 19.43
CA ALA A 114 -9.36 11.69 19.25
C ALA A 114 -9.13 10.33 18.54
N PHE A 115 -8.48 10.35 17.38
CA PHE A 115 -8.12 9.13 16.64
C PHE A 115 -7.33 8.12 17.48
N ASN A 116 -6.43 8.59 18.36
CA ASN A 116 -5.70 7.67 19.23
C ASN A 116 -6.53 7.13 20.39
N ARG A 117 -7.38 7.96 20.99
CA ARG A 117 -8.24 7.59 22.13
C ARG A 117 -9.34 6.60 21.72
N GLU A 118 -10.02 6.88 20.62
CA GLU A 118 -11.18 6.10 20.13
C GLU A 118 -10.76 4.75 19.53
N ARG A 119 -9.47 4.49 19.35
CA ARG A 119 -8.99 3.26 18.69
C ARG A 119 -9.47 1.98 19.38
N GLU A 120 -9.56 1.98 20.71
CA GLU A 120 -10.00 0.80 21.47
C GLU A 120 -11.51 0.52 21.34
N GLU A 121 -12.27 1.51 20.88
CA GLU A 121 -13.72 1.42 20.65
C GLU A 121 -14.05 0.86 19.25
N ILE A 122 -13.06 0.86 18.33
CA ILE A 122 -13.24 0.35 16.97
C ILE A 122 -13.07 -1.17 16.92
N TYR A 123 -14.14 -1.86 16.57
CA TYR A 123 -14.08 -3.29 16.27
C TYR A 123 -13.67 -3.52 14.81
N PHE A 124 -12.40 -3.89 14.58
CA PHE A 124 -11.85 -4.11 13.23
C PHE A 124 -12.31 -5.42 12.56
N GLY A 125 -12.92 -6.34 13.31
CA GLY A 125 -13.32 -7.66 12.79
C GLY A 125 -14.61 -7.67 11.97
N ARG A 126 -15.38 -6.57 11.97
CA ARG A 126 -16.62 -6.44 11.21
C ARG A 126 -16.87 -4.98 10.87
N TYR A 127 -17.35 -4.75 9.65
CA TYR A 127 -17.77 -3.43 9.20
C TYR A 127 -18.89 -2.86 10.08
N GLY A 128 -18.73 -1.60 10.50
CA GLY A 128 -19.72 -0.83 11.27
C GLY A 128 -19.81 0.62 10.78
N GLU A 129 -20.87 1.34 11.14
CA GLU A 129 -21.07 2.73 10.71
C GLU A 129 -20.02 3.67 11.32
N GLU A 130 -19.51 3.36 12.51
CA GLU A 130 -18.43 4.08 13.18
C GLU A 130 -17.12 4.08 12.37
N TRP A 131 -16.97 3.15 11.41
CA TRP A 131 -15.83 3.14 10.51
C TRP A 131 -15.80 4.37 9.60
N ILE A 132 -16.95 5.00 9.30
CA ILE A 132 -17.02 6.17 8.40
C ILE A 132 -16.23 7.34 8.98
N GLU A 133 -16.51 7.69 10.24
CA GLU A 133 -15.76 8.71 10.95
C GLU A 133 -14.30 8.32 11.07
N ARG A 134 -14.02 7.07 11.46
CA ARG A 134 -12.64 6.57 11.60
C ARG A 134 -11.82 6.70 10.31
N ALA A 135 -12.40 6.33 9.17
CA ALA A 135 -11.78 6.48 7.85
C ALA A 135 -11.57 7.95 7.50
N GLY A 136 -12.54 8.81 7.83
CA GLY A 136 -12.46 10.26 7.65
C GLY A 136 -11.31 10.88 8.45
N GLN A 137 -11.21 10.58 9.74
CA GLN A 137 -10.12 10.99 10.61
C GLN A 137 -8.77 10.51 10.04
N PHE A 138 -8.70 9.25 9.59
CA PHE A 138 -7.47 8.69 9.03
C PHE A 138 -7.02 9.41 7.75
N ILE A 139 -7.93 9.64 6.79
CA ILE A 139 -7.65 10.37 5.56
C ILE A 139 -7.23 11.81 5.88
N PHE A 140 -7.94 12.50 6.79
CA PHE A 140 -7.57 13.83 7.23
C PHE A 140 -6.14 13.87 7.77
N LEU A 141 -5.80 12.98 8.70
CA LEU A 141 -4.47 12.89 9.29
C LEU A 141 -3.41 12.61 8.22
N ASN A 142 -3.66 11.66 7.32
CA ASN A 142 -2.75 11.36 6.21
C ASN A 142 -2.52 12.56 5.29
N ARG A 143 -3.55 13.35 5.00
CA ARG A 143 -3.47 14.49 4.09
C ARG A 143 -2.82 15.72 4.73
N THR A 144 -2.85 15.82 6.06
CA THR A 144 -2.36 17.00 6.80
C THR A 144 -1.10 16.75 7.64
N CYS A 145 -0.69 15.50 7.85
CA CYS A 145 0.54 15.17 8.57
C CYS A 145 1.81 15.34 7.72
N PHE A 146 2.97 15.38 8.38
CA PHE A 146 4.26 15.45 7.73
C PHE A 146 4.48 14.30 6.73
N ASN A 147 4.69 14.67 5.46
CA ASN A 147 4.92 13.77 4.32
C ASN A 147 3.83 12.70 4.07
N GLY A 148 2.66 12.79 4.69
CA GLY A 148 1.63 11.76 4.55
C GLY A 148 2.07 10.39 5.06
N LEU A 149 2.94 10.37 6.07
CA LEU A 149 3.42 9.13 6.67
C LEU A 149 2.32 8.48 7.50
N TYR A 150 2.29 7.14 7.48
CA TYR A 150 1.65 6.37 8.54
C TYR A 150 2.74 5.85 9.49
N ARG A 151 2.69 6.29 10.75
CA ARG A 151 3.62 5.86 11.79
C ARG A 151 2.92 5.82 13.14
N VAL A 152 3.10 4.72 13.84
CA VAL A 152 2.61 4.51 15.19
C VAL A 152 3.76 4.32 16.17
N ASN A 153 3.53 4.62 17.45
CA ASN A 153 4.46 4.30 18.52
C ASN A 153 4.30 2.82 18.97
N SER A 154 5.04 2.41 20.00
CA SER A 154 4.99 1.06 20.56
C SER A 154 3.63 0.68 21.17
N ARG A 155 2.75 1.65 21.43
CA ARG A 155 1.36 1.44 21.89
C ARG A 155 0.35 1.44 20.73
N GLY A 156 0.81 1.51 19.48
CA GLY A 156 -0.07 1.55 18.30
C GLY A 156 -0.73 2.92 18.05
N ALA A 157 -0.38 3.96 18.81
CA ALA A 157 -0.93 5.30 18.63
C ALA A 157 -0.18 6.06 17.52
N PHE A 158 -0.92 6.68 16.61
CA PHE A 158 -0.42 7.51 15.52
C PHE A 158 0.35 8.72 16.06
N ASN A 159 1.59 8.92 15.60
CA ASN A 159 2.52 9.89 16.18
C ASN A 159 3.24 10.78 15.16
N VAL A 160 2.67 10.96 13.96
CA VAL A 160 3.23 11.87 12.95
C VAL A 160 2.86 13.32 13.32
N PRO A 161 3.79 14.29 13.20
CA PRO A 161 3.50 15.70 13.48
C PRO A 161 2.71 16.37 12.34
N PHE A 162 2.14 17.54 12.63
CA PHE A 162 1.45 18.38 11.64
C PHE A 162 2.39 18.79 10.48
N GLY A 163 1.93 18.66 9.24
CA GLY A 163 2.73 18.85 8.03
C GLY A 163 2.86 20.28 7.52
N ARG A 164 2.10 21.24 8.06
CA ARG A 164 2.13 22.67 7.69
C ARG A 164 1.94 22.98 6.20
N TYR A 165 1.11 22.20 5.50
CA TYR A 165 0.76 22.50 4.11
C TYR A 165 -0.10 23.76 4.05
N LYS A 166 0.18 24.65 3.09
CA LYS A 166 -0.59 25.91 2.91
C LYS A 166 -2.05 25.65 2.53
N ASN A 167 -2.27 24.74 1.60
CA ASN A 167 -3.60 24.35 1.12
C ASN A 167 -3.63 22.82 0.86
N PRO A 168 -3.70 21.99 1.92
CA PRO A 168 -3.79 20.55 1.74
C PRO A 168 -5.16 20.22 1.14
N ARG A 169 -5.17 19.52 0.00
CA ARG A 169 -6.39 18.89 -0.50
C ARG A 169 -6.64 17.63 0.33
N ILE A 170 -7.63 17.69 1.19
CA ILE A 170 -8.07 16.60 2.09
C ILE A 170 -9.09 15.75 1.34
N LEU A 171 -10.11 16.39 0.76
CA LEU A 171 -11.16 15.73 0.00
C LEU A 171 -10.79 15.64 -1.49
N HIS A 172 -10.70 14.40 -1.96
CA HIS A 172 -10.60 14.07 -3.38
C HIS A 172 -11.88 13.37 -3.83
N GLU A 173 -13.01 14.09 -3.84
CA GLU A 173 -14.34 13.52 -4.09
C GLU A 173 -14.41 12.65 -5.35
N GLU A 174 -13.95 13.15 -6.49
CA GLU A 174 -14.01 12.40 -7.75
C GLU A 174 -13.16 11.13 -7.73
N VAL A 175 -12.04 11.12 -6.98
CA VAL A 175 -11.19 9.94 -6.80
C VAL A 175 -11.90 8.93 -5.92
N LEU A 176 -12.44 9.35 -4.78
CA LEU A 176 -13.17 8.45 -3.87
C LEU A 176 -14.36 7.78 -4.58
N ARG A 177 -15.10 8.51 -5.41
CA ARG A 177 -16.20 7.95 -6.22
C ARG A 177 -15.69 6.95 -7.25
N ALA A 178 -14.59 7.24 -7.93
CA ALA A 178 -13.99 6.32 -8.89
C ALA A 178 -13.44 5.06 -8.20
N ASP A 179 -12.78 5.21 -7.06
CA ASP A 179 -12.25 4.11 -6.25
C ASP A 179 -13.39 3.20 -5.74
N SER A 180 -14.49 3.79 -5.28
CA SER A 180 -15.69 3.03 -4.86
C SER A 180 -16.25 2.17 -5.99
N ILE A 181 -16.22 2.65 -7.24
CA ILE A 181 -16.64 1.88 -8.42
C ILE A 181 -15.64 0.76 -8.72
N ALA A 182 -14.34 1.05 -8.70
CA ALA A 182 -13.28 0.08 -8.96
C ALA A 182 -13.30 -1.08 -7.94
N LEU A 183 -13.56 -0.77 -6.66
CA LEU A 183 -13.57 -1.75 -5.56
C LEU A 183 -14.81 -2.67 -5.53
N ARG A 184 -15.77 -2.53 -6.45
CA ARG A 184 -17.04 -3.29 -6.41
C ARG A 184 -16.86 -4.81 -6.48
N ASN A 185 -15.93 -5.28 -7.31
CA ASN A 185 -15.58 -6.69 -7.47
C ASN A 185 -14.48 -7.15 -6.48
N THR A 186 -14.13 -6.33 -5.50
CA THR A 186 -12.94 -6.52 -4.66
C THR A 186 -13.32 -6.86 -3.23
N THR A 187 -12.73 -7.93 -2.68
CA THR A 187 -12.81 -8.25 -1.25
C THR A 187 -11.54 -7.79 -0.55
N ILE A 188 -11.71 -7.02 0.53
CA ILE A 188 -10.61 -6.40 1.28
C ILE A 188 -10.53 -7.12 2.63
N HIS A 189 -9.37 -7.70 2.92
CA HIS A 189 -9.16 -8.61 4.04
C HIS A 189 -8.16 -8.01 5.03
N LEU A 190 -8.52 -8.02 6.32
CA LEU A 190 -7.56 -7.76 7.39
C LEU A 190 -6.82 -9.05 7.69
N GLY A 191 -5.53 -9.09 7.39
CA GLY A 191 -4.79 -10.32 7.54
C GLY A 191 -3.33 -10.28 7.18
N ASP A 192 -2.63 -11.29 7.67
CA ASP A 192 -1.29 -11.63 7.21
C ASP A 192 -1.31 -12.09 5.74
N PHE A 193 -0.24 -11.84 5.00
CA PHE A 193 -0.16 -12.17 3.58
C PHE A 193 -0.43 -13.66 3.28
N THR A 194 -0.12 -14.56 4.22
CA THR A 194 -0.39 -16.01 4.04
C THR A 194 -1.88 -16.34 4.07
N GLN A 195 -2.72 -15.47 4.63
CA GLN A 195 -4.18 -15.67 4.64
C GLN A 195 -4.81 -15.48 3.25
N SER A 196 -4.05 -15.01 2.25
CA SER A 196 -4.51 -14.96 0.87
C SER A 196 -4.49 -16.31 0.16
N GLU A 197 -3.85 -17.34 0.74
CA GLU A 197 -3.70 -18.67 0.13
C GLU A 197 -5.01 -19.28 -0.39
N PRO A 198 -6.16 -19.21 0.32
CA PRO A 198 -7.43 -19.76 -0.16
C PRO A 198 -8.03 -19.04 -1.37
N CYS A 199 -7.55 -17.83 -1.69
CA CYS A 199 -7.99 -17.04 -2.84
C CYS A 199 -7.09 -17.23 -4.07
N ILE A 200 -6.05 -18.07 -3.97
CA ILE A 200 -5.04 -18.25 -5.00
C ILE A 200 -5.26 -19.60 -5.69
N SER A 201 -5.23 -19.59 -7.02
CA SER A 201 -5.34 -20.77 -7.88
C SER A 201 -4.60 -20.56 -9.20
N GLN A 202 -4.63 -21.54 -10.10
CA GLN A 202 -4.12 -21.42 -11.47
C GLN A 202 -4.75 -20.27 -12.29
N ASP A 203 -5.92 -19.77 -11.88
CA ASP A 203 -6.62 -18.66 -12.53
C ASP A 203 -6.19 -17.28 -11.97
N SER A 204 -5.23 -17.27 -11.04
CA SER A 204 -4.83 -16.08 -10.30
C SER A 204 -3.56 -15.44 -10.82
N PHE A 205 -3.59 -14.12 -10.92
CA PHE A 205 -2.40 -13.29 -10.95
C PHE A 205 -2.19 -12.67 -9.56
N VAL A 206 -1.02 -12.94 -8.95
CA VAL A 206 -0.70 -12.51 -7.59
C VAL A 206 0.47 -11.53 -7.64
N TYR A 207 0.27 -10.35 -7.05
CA TYR A 207 1.32 -9.33 -6.93
C TYR A 207 1.73 -9.13 -5.47
N PHE A 208 3.02 -9.29 -5.17
CA PHE A 208 3.59 -9.13 -3.84
C PHE A 208 4.46 -7.86 -3.76
N ASP A 209 4.16 -7.00 -2.80
CA ASP A 209 4.96 -5.81 -2.48
C ASP A 209 5.22 -5.69 -0.97
N PRO A 210 6.04 -6.59 -0.40
CA PRO A 210 6.31 -6.57 1.03
C PRO A 210 7.06 -5.30 1.44
N PRO A 211 7.05 -4.95 2.74
CA PRO A 211 7.98 -3.97 3.26
C PRO A 211 9.43 -4.37 2.92
N TYR A 212 10.17 -3.44 2.32
CA TYR A 212 11.53 -3.70 1.85
C TYR A 212 12.50 -4.04 2.97
N ARG A 213 13.42 -4.95 2.66
CA ARG A 213 14.53 -5.29 3.55
C ARG A 213 15.41 -4.04 3.79
N PRO A 214 15.69 -3.65 5.04
CA PRO A 214 16.52 -2.48 5.31
C PRO A 214 17.92 -2.62 4.72
N LEU A 215 18.35 -1.66 3.90
CA LEU A 215 19.63 -1.70 3.18
C LEU A 215 20.86 -1.37 4.06
N ASN A 216 20.68 -0.80 5.26
CA ASN A 216 21.79 -0.41 6.16
C ASN A 216 21.75 -1.19 7.48
N ARG A 217 22.78 -2.02 7.73
CA ARG A 217 23.00 -2.77 8.99
C ARG A 217 23.18 -1.89 10.23
N THR A 218 23.58 -0.62 10.08
CA THR A 218 23.79 0.31 11.21
C THR A 218 22.52 0.96 11.71
N SER A 219 21.48 1.11 10.87
CA SER A 219 20.15 1.54 11.31
C SER A 219 19.36 0.42 12.00
N SER A 220 19.86 -0.81 11.96
CA SER A 220 19.30 -1.98 12.65
C SER A 220 19.48 -1.93 14.16
N PHE A 221 20.43 -1.14 14.67
CA PHE A 221 20.84 -1.20 16.08
C PHE A 221 20.13 -0.18 17.00
N THR A 222 19.33 0.74 16.44
CA THR A 222 18.53 1.68 17.23
C THR A 222 17.16 1.90 16.60
N GLN A 223 16.24 0.95 16.77
CA GLN A 223 14.81 1.21 17.00
C GLN A 223 14.08 -0.13 17.17
N TYR A 224 13.76 -0.44 18.43
CA TYR A 224 12.83 -1.49 18.83
C TYR A 224 11.52 -1.37 18.03
N SER A 225 11.27 -2.30 17.11
CA SER A 225 9.90 -2.55 16.66
C SER A 225 9.68 -4.05 16.50
N LYS A 226 8.69 -4.57 17.24
CA LYS A 226 8.17 -5.94 17.13
C LYS A 226 7.48 -6.23 15.77
N ASN A 227 7.49 -5.25 14.84
CA ASN A 227 6.74 -5.24 13.58
C ASN A 227 7.62 -4.92 12.35
N ARG A 228 8.95 -5.15 12.38
CA ARG A 228 9.74 -5.06 11.14
C ARG A 228 9.59 -6.36 10.35
N PHE A 229 9.28 -6.24 9.06
CA PHE A 229 9.39 -7.33 8.10
C PHE A 229 10.87 -7.71 7.96
N SER A 230 11.28 -8.68 8.76
CA SER A 230 12.68 -9.09 8.94
C SER A 230 13.16 -10.00 7.81
N ASP A 231 14.45 -10.38 7.81
CA ASP A 231 14.97 -11.39 6.90
C ASP A 231 14.21 -12.74 7.06
N GLU A 232 13.70 -13.05 8.25
CA GLU A 232 12.87 -14.24 8.49
C GLU A 232 11.48 -14.09 7.85
N GLU A 233 10.87 -12.91 7.91
CA GLU A 233 9.62 -12.64 7.21
C GLU A 233 9.78 -12.68 5.69
N GLN A 234 10.94 -12.23 5.17
CA GLN A 234 11.28 -12.39 3.75
C GLN A 234 11.43 -13.88 3.37
N ARG A 235 12.03 -14.71 4.23
CA ARG A 235 12.07 -16.18 4.04
C ARG A 235 10.68 -16.80 4.06
N ARG A 236 9.82 -16.38 5.00
CA ARG A 236 8.42 -16.82 5.10
C ARG A 236 7.64 -16.45 3.83
N LEU A 237 7.88 -15.26 3.28
CA LEU A 237 7.31 -14.84 2.00
C LEU A 237 7.83 -15.66 0.83
N ALA A 238 9.14 -15.93 0.74
CA ALA A 238 9.68 -16.79 -0.32
C ALA A 238 9.09 -18.21 -0.28
N ALA A 239 8.91 -18.78 0.92
CA ALA A 239 8.24 -20.07 1.09
C ALA A 239 6.76 -20.00 0.69
N PHE A 240 6.06 -18.91 1.00
CA PHE A 240 4.67 -18.71 0.56
C PHE A 240 4.54 -18.53 -0.95
N TYR A 241 5.45 -17.76 -1.55
CA TYR A 241 5.55 -17.58 -3.00
C TYR A 241 5.69 -18.94 -3.70
N ALA A 242 6.56 -19.83 -3.21
CA ALA A 242 6.70 -21.17 -3.75
C ALA A 242 5.44 -22.04 -3.60
N ARG A 243 4.67 -21.88 -2.52
CA ARG A 243 3.37 -22.57 -2.38
C ARG A 243 2.33 -22.04 -3.37
N CYS A 244 2.30 -20.74 -3.62
CA CYS A 244 1.41 -20.14 -4.62
C CYS A 244 1.77 -20.63 -6.04
N ASP A 245 3.08 -20.78 -6.32
CA ASP A 245 3.60 -21.30 -7.59
C ASP A 245 3.18 -22.77 -7.79
N ALA A 246 3.27 -23.59 -6.74
CA ALA A 246 2.80 -24.97 -6.76
C ALA A 246 1.29 -25.12 -7.02
N GLN A 247 0.49 -24.08 -6.77
CA GLN A 247 -0.94 -24.02 -7.10
C GLN A 247 -1.21 -23.57 -8.54
N GLY A 248 -0.17 -23.26 -9.32
CA GLY A 248 -0.25 -22.86 -10.72
C GLY A 248 -0.50 -21.38 -10.96
N ALA A 249 -0.54 -20.55 -9.91
CA ALA A 249 -0.77 -19.12 -10.05
C ALA A 249 0.40 -18.42 -10.78
N ARG A 250 0.11 -17.29 -11.44
CA ARG A 250 1.15 -16.41 -12.00
C ARG A 250 1.52 -15.36 -10.97
N LEU A 251 2.81 -15.29 -10.64
CA LEU A 251 3.30 -14.51 -9.51
C LEU A 251 4.28 -13.44 -9.98
N MET A 252 4.09 -12.22 -9.46
CA MET A 252 5.04 -11.13 -9.58
C MET A 252 5.34 -10.59 -8.19
N LEU A 253 6.62 -10.40 -7.86
CA LEU A 253 7.05 -9.79 -6.60
C LEU A 253 7.99 -8.63 -6.87
N SER A 254 7.85 -7.53 -6.14
CA SER A 254 8.81 -6.43 -6.15
C SER A 254 9.54 -6.31 -4.80
N ASN A 255 10.83 -5.93 -4.84
CA ASN A 255 11.61 -5.67 -3.62
C ASN A 255 12.81 -4.76 -3.92
N SER A 256 13.38 -4.11 -2.90
CA SER A 256 14.64 -3.37 -3.08
C SER A 256 15.81 -4.30 -3.40
N ASP A 257 16.68 -3.93 -4.35
CA ASP A 257 17.91 -4.69 -4.59
C ASP A 257 18.95 -4.40 -3.49
N PRO A 258 19.36 -5.39 -2.66
CA PRO A 258 20.40 -5.20 -1.66
C PRO A 258 21.76 -4.87 -2.30
N LYS A 259 21.97 -5.23 -3.57
CA LYS A 259 23.17 -4.89 -4.34
C LYS A 259 23.35 -3.41 -4.61
N ASN A 260 22.33 -2.60 -4.35
CA ASN A 260 22.45 -1.14 -4.32
C ASN A 260 23.39 -0.64 -3.20
N VAL A 261 23.62 -1.45 -2.16
CA VAL A 261 24.50 -1.09 -1.03
C VAL A 261 25.67 -2.05 -0.92
N ASP A 262 25.43 -3.35 -1.10
CA ASP A 262 26.46 -4.39 -1.04
C ASP A 262 26.33 -5.32 -2.26
N PRO A 263 27.18 -5.16 -3.30
CA PRO A 263 27.13 -5.98 -4.51
C PRO A 263 27.20 -7.50 -4.29
N GLU A 264 27.77 -7.93 -3.16
CA GLU A 264 27.90 -9.35 -2.79
C GLU A 264 26.68 -9.87 -2.01
N ASP A 265 25.74 -9.01 -1.63
CA ASP A 265 24.51 -9.41 -0.96
C ASP A 265 23.56 -10.11 -1.93
N ARG A 266 23.62 -11.44 -1.92
CA ARG A 266 22.82 -12.35 -2.74
C ARG A 266 21.53 -12.80 -2.08
N PHE A 267 21.09 -12.17 -0.98
CA PHE A 267 19.96 -12.64 -0.18
C PHE A 267 18.72 -12.99 -1.01
N PHE A 268 18.26 -12.09 -1.87
CA PHE A 268 17.09 -12.37 -2.72
C PHE A 268 17.39 -13.25 -3.94
N ASP A 269 18.61 -13.21 -4.48
CA ASP A 269 18.99 -14.11 -5.58
C ASP A 269 18.94 -15.58 -5.10
N ASP A 270 19.37 -15.83 -3.86
CA ASP A 270 19.38 -17.17 -3.28
C ASP A 270 17.98 -17.61 -2.83
N LEU A 271 17.15 -16.71 -2.28
CA LEU A 271 15.75 -17.02 -1.93
C LEU A 271 14.90 -17.37 -3.15
N TYR A 272 15.15 -16.70 -4.28
CA TYR A 272 14.36 -16.84 -5.50
C TYR A 272 15.14 -17.51 -6.64
N ALA A 273 16.15 -18.33 -6.33
CA ALA A 273 17.04 -18.96 -7.32
C ALA A 273 16.32 -19.83 -8.38
N GLY A 274 15.13 -20.34 -8.07
CA GLY A 274 14.29 -21.11 -9.00
C GLY A 274 13.42 -20.25 -9.93
N TYR A 275 13.48 -18.92 -9.79
CA TYR A 275 12.60 -17.97 -10.46
C TYR A 275 13.40 -16.99 -11.31
N ARG A 276 12.69 -16.25 -12.18
CA ARG A 276 13.29 -15.15 -12.93
C ARG A 276 13.43 -13.95 -11.99
N VAL A 277 14.64 -13.41 -11.86
CA VAL A 277 14.93 -12.19 -11.08
C VAL A 277 15.46 -11.12 -12.02
N ASP A 278 14.62 -10.15 -12.36
CA ASP A 278 14.98 -8.96 -13.13
C ASP A 278 15.37 -7.80 -12.19
N ARG A 279 16.35 -6.99 -12.61
CA ARG A 279 16.73 -5.75 -11.94
C ARG A 279 16.32 -4.58 -12.81
N VAL A 280 15.48 -3.70 -12.30
CA VAL A 280 14.96 -2.54 -13.03
C VAL A 280 15.44 -1.23 -12.42
N PRO A 281 15.89 -0.25 -13.24
CA PRO A 281 16.26 1.06 -12.72
C PRO A 281 15.08 1.75 -12.04
N ALA A 282 15.33 2.35 -10.89
CA ALA A 282 14.39 3.18 -10.13
C ALA A 282 15.07 4.47 -9.68
N ARG A 283 14.28 5.54 -9.47
CA ARG A 283 14.81 6.84 -9.03
C ARG A 283 14.56 7.00 -7.52
N ARG A 284 15.60 7.29 -6.74
CA ARG A 284 15.40 7.76 -5.35
C ARG A 284 14.76 9.14 -5.37
N ALA A 285 13.48 9.22 -5.05
CA ALA A 285 12.88 10.47 -4.61
C ALA A 285 13.37 10.73 -3.17
N ILE A 286 14.22 11.76 -3.01
CA ILE A 286 14.69 12.30 -1.71
C ILE A 286 15.87 11.53 -1.10
N ASN A 287 17.09 11.88 -1.50
CA ASN A 287 18.27 11.77 -0.65
C ASN A 287 18.85 13.18 -0.46
N CYS A 288 19.14 13.57 0.78
CA CYS A 288 19.68 14.89 1.12
C CYS A 288 21.12 15.09 0.62
N ASP A 289 21.82 14.01 0.27
CA ASP A 289 23.17 14.03 -0.27
C ASP A 289 23.15 13.88 -1.81
N GLY A 290 23.62 14.92 -2.50
CA GLY A 290 23.68 14.97 -3.96
C GLY A 290 24.66 13.96 -4.58
N THR A 291 25.63 13.49 -3.81
CA THR A 291 26.66 12.54 -4.29
C THR A 291 26.22 11.09 -4.28
N LYS A 292 25.11 10.77 -3.60
CA LYS A 292 24.47 9.42 -3.56
C LYS A 292 23.29 9.27 -4.53
N ARG A 293 23.12 10.21 -5.46
CA ARG A 293 22.17 10.10 -6.57
C ARG A 293 22.75 9.19 -7.67
N GLY A 294 22.77 7.88 -7.40
CA GLY A 294 22.99 6.85 -8.42
C GLY A 294 21.67 6.22 -8.85
N GLU A 295 21.65 5.57 -10.02
CA GLU A 295 20.59 4.64 -10.37
C GLU A 295 20.54 3.53 -9.31
N ILE A 296 19.42 3.43 -8.59
CA ILE A 296 19.14 2.26 -7.77
C ILE A 296 18.37 1.27 -8.60
N HIS A 297 18.50 -0.01 -8.27
CA HIS A 297 17.71 -1.06 -8.87
C HIS A 297 16.64 -1.56 -7.90
N GLU A 298 15.49 -1.89 -8.44
CA GLU A 298 14.45 -2.65 -7.77
C GLU A 298 14.43 -4.05 -8.41
N LEU A 299 14.17 -5.07 -7.60
CA LEU A 299 13.99 -6.44 -8.04
C LEU A 299 12.55 -6.65 -8.49
N ILE A 300 12.38 -7.36 -9.59
CA ILE A 300 11.12 -7.96 -10.01
C ILE A 300 11.35 -9.46 -10.15
N VAL A 301 10.62 -10.25 -9.37
CA VAL A 301 10.68 -11.72 -9.42
C VAL A 301 9.41 -12.25 -10.06
N THR A 302 9.53 -13.17 -11.02
CA THR A 302 8.39 -13.84 -11.67
C THR A 302 8.60 -15.34 -11.82
N ASN A 303 7.50 -16.12 -11.76
CA ASN A 303 7.50 -17.57 -12.05
C ASN A 303 7.13 -17.91 -13.52
N TYR A 304 7.12 -16.91 -14.38
CA TYR A 304 6.78 -17.02 -15.80
C TYR A 304 7.71 -16.15 -16.65
N ARG A 305 7.62 -16.32 -17.97
CA ARG A 305 8.24 -15.40 -18.94
C ARG A 305 7.26 -14.29 -19.29
N PRO A 306 7.67 -13.01 -19.26
CA PRO A 306 6.86 -11.91 -19.77
C PRO A 306 6.31 -12.18 -21.17
N ALA A 307 5.14 -11.60 -21.46
CA ALA A 307 4.50 -11.63 -22.77
C ALA A 307 5.34 -10.94 -23.86
#